data_AF-U7HF67-F1
#
_entry.id   AF-U7HF67-F1
#
_cell.length_a   1.000
_cell.length_b   1.000
_cell.length_c   1.000
_cell.angle_alpha   90.00
_cell.angle_beta   90.00
_cell.angle_gamma   90.00
#
_symmetry.space_group_name_H-M   'P 1'
#
loop_
_entity.id
_entity.type
_entity.pdbx_description
1 polymer ?
#
loop_
_entity_poly.entity_id
_entity_poly.type
_entity_poly.pdbx_seq_one_letter_code
_entity_poly.pdbx_strand_id
1 'polypeptide(L)'
;MKGMYAVTLSFFLLGTGQADPINDAVRGLTTTFSKHIETNMWETRCARPEALRMYANCYVNPEGVPLWAMKGPERERWKPIAVKESVKLQKEYRKEIEASKVQGQRAAKEHTMNQQMCDFWRQQTPGERKNAKVSEYCGT
;
A
#
# COMPACT_ATOMS: atom_id res chain seq x y z
N MET A 1 -67.27 47.43 -8.03
CA MET A 1 -67.14 46.73 -6.74
C MET A 1 -66.46 45.39 -6.98
N LYS A 2 -65.35 45.16 -6.26
CA LYS A 2 -64.76 43.89 -5.79
C LYS A 2 -64.76 42.64 -6.70
N GLY A 3 -63.56 42.11 -6.96
CA GLY A 3 -63.39 40.75 -7.46
C GLY A 3 -61.92 40.34 -7.62
N MET A 4 -61.19 40.28 -6.50
CA MET A 4 -59.92 39.55 -6.42
C MET A 4 -60.18 38.05 -6.61
N TYR A 5 -59.46 37.38 -7.51
CA TYR A 5 -59.25 35.93 -7.41
C TYR A 5 -57.76 35.62 -7.63
N ALA A 6 -57.08 35.52 -6.49
CA ALA A 6 -55.78 34.91 -6.38
C ALA A 6 -55.89 33.44 -6.79
N VAL A 7 -55.08 33.02 -7.76
CA VAL A 7 -54.83 31.59 -8.00
C VAL A 7 -53.90 31.13 -6.89
N THR A 8 -54.48 30.78 -5.75
CA THR A 8 -53.82 30.01 -4.71
C THR A 8 -53.42 28.66 -5.29
N LEU A 9 -52.12 28.47 -5.51
CA LEU A 9 -51.51 27.16 -5.70
C LEU A 9 -51.83 26.32 -4.45
N SER A 10 -52.79 25.41 -4.57
CA SER A 10 -53.10 24.40 -3.57
C SER A 10 -51.95 23.40 -3.48
N PHE A 11 -50.86 23.80 -2.82
CA PHE A 11 -49.98 22.89 -2.10
C PHE A 11 -50.75 22.40 -0.89
N PHE A 12 -51.44 21.27 -0.99
CA PHE A 12 -51.75 20.31 0.09
C PHE A 12 -52.73 19.30 -0.51
N LEU A 13 -52.49 18.01 -0.24
CA LEU A 13 -53.25 16.82 -0.69
C LEU A 13 -52.63 16.00 -1.85
N LEU A 14 -51.31 15.79 -1.83
CA LEU A 14 -50.77 14.46 -2.15
C LEU A 14 -49.98 14.00 -0.93
N GLY A 15 -50.51 12.95 -0.30
CA GLY A 15 -50.00 12.39 0.94
C GLY A 15 -48.53 11.98 0.82
N THR A 16 -47.88 11.99 1.97
CA THR A 16 -46.49 11.60 2.26
C THR A 16 -46.17 10.11 1.98
N GLY A 17 -46.88 9.44 1.07
CA GLY A 17 -46.72 8.02 0.77
C GLY A 17 -45.67 7.68 -0.30
N GLN A 18 -45.00 8.68 -0.90
CA GLN A 18 -44.01 8.48 -1.97
C GLN A 18 -42.58 8.91 -1.61
N ALA A 19 -42.36 9.46 -0.41
CA ALA A 19 -41.02 9.85 0.04
C ALA A 19 -40.16 8.62 0.46
N ASP A 20 -40.79 7.58 0.98
CA ASP A 20 -40.10 6.36 1.43
C ASP A 20 -39.45 5.55 0.29
N PRO A 21 -40.13 5.22 -0.83
CA PRO A 21 -39.52 4.43 -1.90
C PRO A 21 -38.39 5.17 -2.64
N ILE A 22 -38.46 6.51 -2.76
CA ILE A 22 -37.39 7.31 -3.36
C ILE A 22 -36.16 7.34 -2.43
N ASN A 23 -36.37 7.53 -1.12
CA ASN A 23 -35.28 7.51 -0.15
C ASN A 23 -34.62 6.13 -0.07
N ASP A 24 -35.38 5.04 -0.14
CA ASP A 24 -34.83 3.68 -0.12
C ASP A 24 -34.11 3.34 -1.43
N ALA A 25 -34.60 3.79 -2.58
CA ALA A 25 -33.90 3.64 -3.85
C ALA A 25 -32.56 4.42 -3.88
N VAL A 26 -32.55 5.66 -3.38
CA VAL A 26 -31.33 6.48 -3.30
C VAL A 26 -30.32 5.88 -2.30
N ARG A 27 -30.78 5.38 -1.16
CA ARG A 27 -29.93 4.64 -0.19
C ARG A 27 -29.38 3.35 -0.79
N GLY A 28 -30.20 2.58 -1.51
CA GLY A 28 -29.79 1.36 -2.22
C GLY A 28 -28.74 1.63 -3.31
N LEU A 29 -28.91 2.70 -4.08
CA LEU A 29 -27.93 3.10 -5.09
C LEU A 29 -26.61 3.54 -4.45
N THR A 30 -26.68 4.34 -3.37
CA THR A 30 -25.49 4.83 -2.66
C THR A 30 -24.69 3.67 -2.07
N THR A 31 -25.35 2.73 -1.41
CA THR A 31 -24.70 1.54 -0.81
C THR A 31 -24.06 0.64 -1.88
N THR A 32 -24.72 0.46 -3.02
CA THR A 32 -24.18 -0.32 -4.15
C THR A 32 -22.92 0.33 -4.72
N PHE A 33 -22.96 1.65 -4.92
CA PHE A 33 -21.81 2.40 -5.41
C PHE A 33 -20.64 2.39 -4.43
N SER A 34 -20.90 2.58 -3.14
CA SER A 34 -19.88 2.45 -2.08
C SER A 34 -19.22 1.08 -2.08
N LYS A 35 -20.02 0.00 -2.15
CA LYS A 35 -19.49 -1.37 -2.21
C LYS A 35 -18.64 -1.60 -3.46
N HIS A 36 -19.03 -1.05 -4.61
CA HIS A 36 -18.25 -1.13 -5.84
C HIS A 36 -16.90 -0.42 -5.72
N ILE A 37 -16.88 0.80 -5.16
CA ILE A 37 -15.64 1.54 -4.90
C ILE A 37 -14.73 0.75 -3.96
N GLU A 38 -15.26 0.24 -2.85
CA GLU A 38 -14.47 -0.53 -1.88
C GLU A 38 -13.86 -1.79 -2.49
N THR A 39 -14.63 -2.49 -3.33
CA THR A 39 -14.18 -3.69 -4.04
C THR A 39 -13.02 -3.36 -4.98
N ASN A 40 -13.21 -2.40 -5.89
CA ASN A 40 -12.18 -1.99 -6.84
C ASN A 40 -10.90 -1.50 -6.14
N MET A 41 -11.06 -0.77 -5.04
CA MET A 41 -9.94 -0.29 -4.22
C MET A 41 -9.13 -1.47 -3.67
N TRP A 42 -9.79 -2.49 -3.12
CA TRP A 42 -9.10 -3.65 -2.55
C TRP A 42 -8.48 -4.54 -3.62
N GLU A 43 -9.17 -4.78 -4.73
CA GLU A 43 -8.59 -5.51 -5.87
C GLU A 43 -7.30 -4.85 -6.36
N THR A 44 -7.33 -3.52 -6.54
CA THR A 44 -6.14 -2.75 -6.97
C THR A 44 -5.01 -2.82 -5.94
N ARG A 45 -5.32 -2.71 -4.64
CA ARG A 45 -4.31 -2.78 -3.58
C ARG A 45 -3.70 -4.17 -3.46
N CYS A 46 -4.53 -5.21 -3.57
CA CYS A 46 -4.13 -6.60 -3.36
C CYS A 46 -3.49 -7.24 -4.60
N ALA A 47 -3.55 -6.59 -5.78
CA ALA A 47 -2.85 -7.03 -6.99
C ALA A 47 -1.31 -6.92 -6.89
N ARG A 48 -0.79 -6.19 -5.90
CA ARG A 48 0.66 -6.00 -5.75
C ARG A 48 1.31 -7.17 -4.99
N PRO A 49 2.50 -7.63 -5.37
CA PRO A 49 3.20 -8.72 -4.66
C PRO A 49 3.41 -8.46 -3.17
N GLU A 50 3.65 -7.21 -2.79
CA GLU A 50 3.89 -6.79 -1.41
C GLU A 50 2.60 -6.49 -0.62
N ALA A 51 1.42 -6.65 -1.23
CA ALA A 51 0.17 -6.17 -0.65
C ALA A 51 -0.17 -6.80 0.70
N LEU A 52 0.04 -8.11 0.86
CA LEU A 52 -0.25 -8.80 2.12
C LEU A 52 0.61 -8.28 3.28
N ARG A 53 1.85 -7.88 3.00
CA ARG A 53 2.74 -7.24 3.97
C ARG A 53 2.19 -5.87 4.42
N MET A 54 1.53 -5.15 3.52
CA MET A 54 1.00 -3.80 3.81
C MET A 54 -0.41 -3.85 4.42
N TYR A 55 -1.23 -4.81 4.00
CA TYR A 55 -2.64 -4.89 4.30
C TYR A 55 -3.07 -6.33 4.62
N ALA A 56 -3.43 -6.60 5.87
CA ALA A 56 -3.97 -7.89 6.28
C ALA A 56 -5.26 -8.26 5.51
N ASN A 57 -6.01 -7.27 5.03
CA ASN A 57 -7.21 -7.49 4.20
C ASN A 57 -6.92 -8.22 2.88
N CYS A 58 -5.66 -8.21 2.39
CA CYS A 58 -5.25 -8.96 1.21
C CYS A 58 -4.92 -10.44 1.49
N TYR A 59 -5.09 -10.90 2.73
CA TYR A 59 -4.96 -12.31 3.05
C TYR A 59 -6.04 -13.12 2.36
N VAL A 60 -5.66 -14.24 1.75
CA VAL A 60 -6.55 -15.14 1.04
C VAL A 60 -6.67 -16.45 1.84
N ASN A 61 -7.89 -16.90 2.11
CA ASN A 61 -8.11 -18.19 2.77
C ASN A 61 -7.78 -19.36 1.83
N PRO A 62 -7.78 -20.62 2.31
CA PRO A 62 -7.55 -21.79 1.47
C PRO A 62 -8.54 -21.97 0.31
N GLU A 63 -9.72 -21.36 0.38
CA GLU A 63 -10.75 -21.41 -0.66
C GLU A 63 -10.55 -20.32 -1.74
N GLY A 64 -9.51 -19.50 -1.63
CA GLY A 64 -9.22 -18.44 -2.59
C GLY A 64 -9.98 -17.13 -2.35
N VAL A 65 -10.69 -17.00 -1.22
CA VAL A 65 -11.46 -15.80 -0.88
C VAL A 65 -10.58 -14.83 -0.08
N PRO A 66 -10.46 -13.56 -0.48
CA PRO A 66 -9.71 -12.57 0.28
C PRO A 66 -10.49 -12.05 1.50
N LEU A 67 -9.77 -11.67 2.56
CA LEU A 67 -10.37 -11.25 3.84
C LEU A 67 -11.29 -10.03 3.69
N TRP A 68 -11.02 -9.14 2.74
CA TRP A 68 -11.90 -8.00 2.45
C TRP A 68 -13.26 -8.41 1.86
N ALA A 69 -13.34 -9.57 1.20
CA ALA A 69 -14.58 -10.10 0.62
C ALA A 69 -15.36 -10.98 1.60
N MET A 70 -14.69 -11.54 2.62
CA MET A 70 -15.34 -12.36 3.66
C MET A 70 -16.31 -11.54 4.51
N LYS A 71 -17.34 -12.20 5.04
CA LYS A 71 -18.35 -11.59 5.90
C LYS A 71 -18.67 -12.46 7.11
N GLY A 72 -19.16 -11.83 8.17
CA GLY A 72 -19.68 -12.52 9.35
C GLY A 72 -18.63 -13.37 10.08
N PRO A 73 -19.02 -14.51 10.67
CA PRO A 73 -18.16 -15.35 11.50
C PRO A 73 -16.90 -15.87 10.79
N GLU A 74 -16.98 -16.08 9.47
CA GLU A 74 -15.83 -16.50 8.67
C GLU A 74 -14.73 -15.43 8.71
N ARG A 75 -15.09 -14.16 8.51
CA ARG A 75 -14.13 -13.06 8.57
C ARG A 75 -13.50 -12.95 9.95
N GLU A 76 -14.29 -13.11 11.01
CA GLU A 76 -13.81 -13.04 12.40
C GLU A 76 -12.80 -14.13 12.71
N ARG A 77 -13.02 -15.34 12.17
CA ARG A 77 -12.08 -16.46 12.26
C ARG A 77 -10.75 -16.17 11.56
N TRP A 78 -10.79 -15.63 10.33
CA TRP A 78 -9.58 -15.45 9.52
C TRP A 78 -8.81 -14.16 9.79
N LYS A 79 -9.49 -13.11 10.28
CA LYS A 79 -8.87 -11.82 10.59
C LYS A 79 -7.64 -11.91 11.50
N PRO A 80 -7.63 -12.64 12.63
CA PRO A 80 -6.43 -12.75 13.47
C PRO A 80 -5.27 -13.46 12.76
N ILE A 81 -5.57 -14.46 11.92
CA ILE A 81 -4.56 -15.19 11.14
C ILE A 81 -3.92 -14.25 10.11
N ALA A 82 -4.75 -13.51 9.39
CA ALA A 82 -4.31 -12.52 8.41
C ALA A 82 -3.42 -11.42 9.01
N VAL A 83 -3.79 -10.91 10.20
CA VAL A 83 -2.98 -9.92 10.93
C VAL A 83 -1.64 -10.52 11.34
N LYS A 84 -1.63 -11.74 11.87
CA LYS A 84 -0.39 -12.43 12.27
C LYS A 84 0.56 -12.60 11.08
N GLU A 85 0.05 -13.02 9.93
CA GLU A 85 0.87 -13.21 8.74
C GLU A 85 1.39 -11.89 8.17
N SER A 86 0.54 -10.85 8.11
CA SER A 86 0.96 -9.52 7.69
C SER A 86 2.10 -8.98 8.57
N VAL A 87 2.00 -9.13 9.89
CA VAL A 87 3.05 -8.72 10.84
C VAL A 87 4.33 -9.53 10.66
N LYS A 88 4.23 -10.84 10.40
CA LYS A 88 5.40 -11.70 10.13
C LYS A 88 6.14 -11.20 8.88
N LEU A 89 5.44 -10.98 7.78
CA LEU A 89 6.03 -10.46 6.54
C LEU A 89 6.65 -9.07 6.72
N GLN A 90 6.04 -8.20 7.54
CA GLN A 90 6.63 -6.90 7.86
C GLN A 90 7.93 -7.00 8.66
N LYS A 91 8.05 -8.00 9.53
CA LYS A 91 9.28 -8.25 10.28
C LYS A 91 10.38 -8.81 9.38
N GLU A 92 10.05 -9.74 8.50
CA GLU A 92 10.97 -10.32 7.51
C GLU A 92 11.52 -9.22 6.60
N TYR A 93 10.65 -8.40 6.01
CA TYR A 93 11.07 -7.27 5.19
C TYR A 93 11.97 -6.27 5.92
N ARG A 94 11.71 -5.99 7.21
CA ARG A 94 12.58 -5.11 8.00
C ARG A 94 14.00 -5.69 8.14
N LYS A 95 14.12 -6.99 8.36
CA LYS A 95 15.42 -7.67 8.45
C LYS A 95 16.18 -7.59 7.12
N GLU A 96 15.48 -7.79 5.99
CA GLU A 96 16.09 -7.68 4.66
C GLU A 96 16.62 -6.27 4.40
N ILE A 97 15.85 -5.24 4.75
CA ILE A 97 16.26 -3.84 4.61
C ILE A 97 17.47 -3.52 5.49
N GLU A 98 17.50 -4.01 6.74
CA GLU A 98 18.68 -3.84 7.62
C GLU A 98 19.91 -4.52 7.06
N ALA A 99 19.79 -5.76 6.59
CA ALA A 99 20.90 -6.49 5.98
C ALA A 99 21.45 -5.74 4.75
N SER A 100 20.56 -5.25 3.88
CA SER A 100 20.92 -4.45 2.71
C SER A 100 21.62 -3.14 3.10
N LYS A 101 21.13 -2.46 4.14
CA LYS A 101 21.80 -1.24 4.66
C LYS A 101 23.21 -1.52 5.15
N VAL A 102 23.42 -2.59 5.92
CA VAL A 102 24.75 -2.97 6.41
C VAL A 102 25.69 -3.31 5.25
N GLN A 103 25.20 -4.04 4.25
CA GLN A 103 25.98 -4.33 3.04
C GLN A 103 26.34 -3.07 2.27
N GLY A 104 25.37 -2.16 2.07
CA GLY A 104 25.61 -0.87 1.41
C GLY A 104 26.63 0.00 2.16
N GLN A 105 26.58 0.05 3.49
CA GLN A 105 27.57 0.76 4.31
C GLN A 105 28.96 0.15 4.19
N ARG A 106 29.07 -1.19 4.19
CA ARG A 106 30.35 -1.89 3.99
C ARG A 106 30.93 -1.59 2.60
N ALA A 107 30.13 -1.71 1.56
CA ALA A 107 30.55 -1.42 0.19
C ALA A 107 31.00 0.03 0.03
N ALA A 108 30.29 1.00 0.61
CA ALA A 108 30.67 2.41 0.58
C ALA A 108 31.99 2.68 1.34
N LYS A 109 32.19 2.02 2.49
CA LYS A 109 33.43 2.12 3.26
C LYS A 109 34.60 1.49 2.51
N GLU A 110 34.39 0.32 1.93
CA GLU A 110 35.38 -0.38 1.11
C GLU A 110 35.78 0.44 -0.10
N HIS A 111 34.80 1.01 -0.82
CA HIS A 111 35.06 1.91 -1.94
C HIS A 111 35.91 3.12 -1.52
N THR A 112 35.54 3.80 -0.44
CA THR A 112 36.31 4.94 0.09
C THR A 112 37.75 4.53 0.45
N MET A 113 37.91 3.39 1.11
CA MET A 113 39.23 2.87 1.49
C MET A 113 40.07 2.52 0.24
N ASN A 114 39.49 1.84 -0.74
CA ASN A 114 40.17 1.49 -1.99
C ASN A 114 40.61 2.74 -2.75
N GLN A 115 39.79 3.79 -2.75
CA GLN A 115 40.16 5.07 -3.35
C GLN A 115 41.35 5.72 -2.61
N GLN A 116 41.33 5.76 -1.28
CA GLN A 116 42.46 6.26 -0.48
C GLN A 116 43.75 5.45 -0.72
N MET A 117 43.64 4.13 -0.82
CA MET A 117 44.77 3.25 -1.09
C MET A 117 45.30 3.42 -2.51
N CYS A 118 44.40 3.59 -3.49
CA CYS A 118 44.77 3.91 -4.86
C CYS A 118 45.59 5.21 -4.92
N ASP A 119 45.12 6.27 -4.26
CA ASP A 119 45.81 7.56 -4.19
C ASP A 119 47.16 7.44 -3.51
N PHE A 120 47.22 6.75 -2.36
CA PHE A 120 48.47 6.47 -1.63
C PHE A 120 49.51 5.78 -2.53
N TRP A 121 49.11 4.72 -3.23
CA TRP A 121 50.04 3.94 -4.07
C TRP A 121 50.46 4.69 -5.33
N ARG A 122 49.59 5.53 -5.89
CA ARG A 122 49.94 6.42 -7.02
C ARG A 122 50.93 7.50 -6.62
N GLN A 123 50.88 7.98 -5.38
CA GLN A 123 51.75 9.06 -4.89
C GLN A 123 53.13 8.57 -4.42
N GLN A 124 53.37 7.26 -4.30
CA GLN A 124 54.69 6.72 -3.94
C GLN A 124 55.77 7.07 -4.98
N THR A 125 57.00 7.20 -4.49
CA THR A 125 58.18 7.42 -5.34
C THR A 125 58.43 6.21 -6.27
N PRO A 126 59.10 6.37 -7.42
CA PRO A 126 59.27 5.28 -8.39
C PRO A 126 59.92 4.00 -7.84
N GLY A 127 60.73 4.09 -6.78
CA GLY A 127 61.36 2.92 -6.13
C GLY A 127 60.47 2.18 -5.14
N GLU A 128 59.45 2.84 -4.60
CA GLU A 128 58.54 2.29 -3.57
C GLU A 128 57.15 1.97 -4.14
N ARG A 129 56.83 2.52 -5.32
CA ARG A 129 55.57 2.28 -6.04
C ARG A 129 55.45 0.82 -6.45
N LYS A 130 54.36 0.18 -6.03
CA LYS A 130 54.01 -1.18 -6.43
C LYS A 130 52.84 -1.15 -7.42
N ASN A 131 53.15 -1.34 -8.71
CA ASN A 131 52.12 -1.35 -9.77
C ASN A 131 51.03 -2.41 -9.53
N ALA A 132 51.36 -3.54 -8.92
CA ALA A 132 50.37 -4.55 -8.51
C ALA A 132 49.34 -3.99 -7.51
N LYS A 133 49.76 -3.14 -6.57
CA LYS A 133 48.85 -2.51 -5.60
C LYS A 133 48.02 -1.39 -6.20
N VAL A 134 48.56 -0.67 -7.20
CA VAL A 134 47.79 0.29 -7.99
C VAL A 134 46.68 -0.44 -8.74
N SER A 135 46.99 -1.55 -9.41
CA SER A 135 45.99 -2.37 -10.11
C SER A 135 44.90 -2.91 -9.16
N GLU A 136 45.30 -3.45 -8.01
CA GLU A 136 44.39 -3.99 -6.98
C GLU A 136 43.38 -2.95 -6.45
N TYR A 137 43.82 -1.74 -6.12
CA TYR A 137 42.96 -0.73 -5.47
C TYR A 137 42.34 0.28 -6.43
N CYS A 138 42.92 0.48 -7.62
CA CYS A 138 42.41 1.44 -8.61
C CYS A 138 41.49 0.81 -9.67
N GLY A 139 41.36 -0.53 -9.70
CA GLY A 139 40.48 -1.22 -10.65
C GLY A 139 40.97 -1.20 -12.11
N THR A 140 42.29 -1.24 -12.30
CA THR A 140 42.94 -1.33 -13.63
C THR A 140 43.56 -2.69 -13.86
#